data_AF-A0A954SNV9-F1
#
_entry.id   AF-A0A954SNV9-F1
#
_cell.length_a   1.000
_cell.length_b   1.000
_cell.length_c   1.000
_cell.angle_alpha   90.00
_cell.angle_beta   90.00
_cell.angle_gamma   90.00
#
_symmetry.space_group_name_H-M   'P 1'
#
loop_
_entity.id
_entity.type
_entity.pdbx_description
1 polymer ?
#
loop_
_entity_poly.entity_id
_entity_poly.type
_entity_poly.pdbx_seq_one_letter_code
_entity_poly.pdbx_strand_id
1 'polypeptide(L)'
;TYSLKVTGEVNLSKDSPDWTSTSRGISIRYSSGEPLGRLLARILITDSDGGKQFGPVIPLGDLKTWKPGQSGELFLRINDRYAELEDNSGAYKATLAAERK
;
A
#
# COMPACT_ATOMS: atom_id res chain seq x y z
N THR A 1 18.69 5.07 1.82
CA THR A 1 17.29 5.51 1.68
C THR A 1 16.64 4.64 0.63
N TYR A 2 15.32 4.43 0.69
CA TYR A 2 14.60 3.68 -0.33
C TYR A 2 13.59 4.57 -1.04
N SER A 3 13.44 4.37 -2.34
CA SER A 3 12.39 4.95 -3.16
C SER A 3 11.48 3.85 -3.69
N LEU A 4 10.17 4.02 -3.52
CA LEU A 4 9.16 3.14 -4.11
C LEU A 4 8.33 3.95 -5.10
N LYS A 5 8.40 3.59 -6.37
CA LYS A 5 7.57 4.16 -7.44
C LYS A 5 6.43 3.21 -7.75
N VAL A 6 5.21 3.73 -7.83
CA VAL A 6 3.99 2.96 -8.09
C VAL A 6 3.27 3.53 -9.29
N THR A 7 2.83 2.65 -10.19
CA THR A 7 2.00 3.00 -11.35
C THR A 7 0.88 1.97 -11.51
N GLY A 8 -0.10 2.28 -12.34
CA GLY A 8 -1.24 1.42 -12.60
C GLY A 8 -2.46 1.83 -11.79
N GLU A 9 -3.53 1.09 -12.03
CA GLU A 9 -4.87 1.40 -11.57
C GLU A 9 -5.56 0.10 -11.16
N VAL A 10 -6.48 0.24 -10.23
CA VAL A 10 -7.36 -0.84 -9.78
C VAL A 10 -8.79 -0.33 -9.81
N ASN A 11 -9.73 -1.20 -10.10
CA ASN A 11 -11.14 -0.92 -9.92
C ASN A 11 -11.59 -1.50 -8.57
N LEU A 12 -12.29 -0.70 -7.78
CA LEU A 12 -12.82 -1.09 -6.47
C LEU A 12 -14.26 -1.64 -6.52
N SER A 13 -14.82 -1.81 -7.71
CA SER A 13 -16.12 -2.45 -7.89
C SER A 13 -16.19 -3.16 -9.24
N LYS A 14 -16.93 -4.27 -9.29
CA LYS A 14 -17.29 -4.91 -10.57
C LYS A 14 -18.52 -4.25 -11.21
N ASP A 15 -19.30 -3.51 -10.42
CA ASP A 15 -20.56 -2.91 -10.82
C ASP A 15 -20.43 -1.38 -10.92
N SER A 16 -21.39 -0.72 -11.59
CA SER A 16 -21.41 0.74 -11.64
C SER A 16 -21.69 1.34 -10.25
N PRO A 17 -21.00 2.43 -9.86
CA PRO A 17 -20.09 3.24 -10.69
C PRO A 17 -18.67 2.67 -10.78
N ASP A 18 -18.00 2.93 -11.91
CA ASP A 18 -16.57 2.65 -12.07
C ASP A 18 -15.75 3.39 -11.01
N TRP A 19 -15.21 2.65 -10.04
CA TRP A 19 -14.37 3.18 -8.96
C TRP A 19 -12.90 2.91 -9.24
N THR A 20 -12.43 3.38 -10.39
CA THR A 20 -11.01 3.34 -10.74
C THR A 20 -10.17 4.20 -9.80
N SER A 21 -9.17 3.59 -9.17
CA SER A 21 -8.26 4.18 -8.19
C SER A 21 -6.79 4.03 -8.58
N THR A 22 -6.06 5.13 -8.52
CA THR A 22 -4.59 5.11 -8.59
C THR A 22 -3.99 4.75 -7.23
N SER A 23 -2.67 4.60 -7.15
CA SER A 23 -1.96 4.33 -5.88
C SER A 23 -2.19 5.38 -4.78
N ARG A 24 -2.73 6.57 -5.11
CA ARG A 24 -3.13 7.61 -4.17
C ARG A 24 -4.49 7.36 -3.50
N GLY A 25 -5.31 6.47 -4.04
CA GLY A 25 -6.67 6.22 -3.58
C GLY A 25 -7.71 7.18 -4.17
N ILE A 26 -8.98 6.90 -3.89
CA ILE A 26 -10.13 7.75 -4.22
C ILE A 26 -10.75 8.29 -2.92
N SER A 27 -11.01 9.60 -2.86
CA SER A 27 -11.48 10.28 -1.64
C SER A 27 -12.99 10.22 -1.46
N ILE A 28 -13.59 9.05 -1.70
CA ILE A 28 -15.05 8.84 -1.54
C ILE A 28 -15.35 8.25 -0.15
N ARG A 29 -14.46 7.37 0.33
CA ARG A 29 -14.53 6.70 1.64
C ARG A 29 -13.12 6.40 2.16
N TYR A 30 -13.03 6.07 3.45
CA TYR A 30 -11.77 5.80 4.14
C TYR A 30 -11.79 4.44 4.84
N SER A 31 -10.65 3.75 4.85
CA SER A 31 -10.36 2.53 5.60
C SER A 31 -8.93 2.62 6.15
N SER A 32 -8.66 2.07 7.34
CA SER A 32 -7.35 2.20 8.01
C SER A 32 -6.84 3.65 8.15
N GLY A 33 -7.74 4.64 8.19
CA GLY A 33 -7.40 6.08 8.22
C GLY A 33 -7.00 6.69 6.88
N GLU A 34 -7.01 5.91 5.80
CA GLU A 34 -6.56 6.30 4.45
C GLU A 34 -7.68 6.16 3.41
N PRO A 35 -7.62 6.86 2.27
CA PRO A 35 -8.61 6.71 1.19
C PRO A 35 -8.69 5.27 0.66
N LEU A 36 -9.88 4.82 0.25
CA LEU A 36 -10.03 3.53 -0.42
C LEU A 36 -9.21 3.47 -1.72
N GLY A 37 -8.77 2.27 -2.08
CA GLY A 37 -7.91 1.99 -3.23
C GLY A 37 -6.48 2.52 -3.10
N ARG A 38 -6.14 3.26 -2.04
CA ARG A 38 -4.76 3.70 -1.82
C ARG A 38 -3.85 2.49 -1.61
N LEU A 39 -2.68 2.47 -2.22
CA LEU A 39 -1.70 1.43 -1.90
C LEU A 39 -1.05 1.75 -0.55
N LEU A 40 -1.07 0.79 0.36
CA LEU A 40 -0.45 0.89 1.68
C LEU A 40 0.75 -0.04 1.77
N ALA A 41 1.71 0.36 2.60
CA ALA A 41 2.83 -0.47 3.00
C ALA A 41 2.89 -0.63 4.52
N ARG A 42 3.37 -1.78 4.98
CA ARG A 42 3.81 -2.01 6.37
C ARG A 42 5.07 -2.85 6.36
N ILE A 43 5.92 -2.65 7.37
CA ILE A 43 7.13 -3.47 7.56
C ILE A 43 6.82 -4.47 8.67
N LEU A 44 6.95 -5.76 8.37
CA LEU A 44 6.94 -6.83 9.36
C LEU A 44 8.31 -6.88 10.02
N ILE A 45 8.37 -6.44 11.27
CA ILE A 45 9.57 -6.40 12.09
C ILE A 45 9.60 -7.70 12.88
N THR A 46 10.75 -8.38 12.84
CA THR A 46 11.05 -9.50 13.74
C THR A 46 11.91 -8.95 14.87
N ASP A 47 11.44 -9.09 16.11
CA ASP A 47 12.21 -8.71 17.30
C ASP A 47 13.31 -9.73 17.62
N SER A 48 14.13 -9.41 18.64
CA SER A 48 15.23 -10.28 19.07
C SER A 48 14.79 -11.65 19.57
N ASP A 49 13.55 -11.76 20.05
CA ASP A 49 12.99 -12.95 20.67
C ASP A 49 12.18 -13.78 19.66
N GLY A 50 12.20 -13.37 18.38
CA GLY A 50 11.51 -14.02 17.27
C GLY A 50 10.03 -13.63 17.12
N GLY A 51 9.53 -12.73 17.96
CA GLY A 51 8.21 -12.13 17.84
C GLY A 51 8.10 -11.28 16.57
N LYS A 52 6.92 -11.29 15.95
CA LYS A 52 6.65 -10.57 14.71
C LYS A 52 5.57 -9.53 14.92
N GLN A 53 5.83 -8.30 14.52
CA GLN A 53 4.86 -7.22 14.58
C GLN A 53 4.93 -6.33 13.35
N PHE A 54 3.79 -5.84 12.91
CA PHE A 54 3.76 -4.86 11.83
C PHE A 54 3.97 -3.46 12.38
N GLY A 55 4.92 -2.72 11.79
CA GLY A 55 5.11 -1.30 12.04
C GLY A 55 3.90 -0.44 11.62
N PRO A 56 4.01 0.90 11.75
CA PRO A 56 2.94 1.82 11.36
C PRO A 56 2.59 1.71 9.88
N VAL A 57 1.36 2.10 9.52
CA VAL A 57 0.92 2.20 8.13
C VAL A 57 1.76 3.26 7.41
N ILE A 58 2.28 2.88 6.25
CA ILE A 58 3.01 3.77 5.36
C ILE A 58 2.11 4.01 4.14
N PRO A 59 1.40 5.16 4.09
CA PRO A 59 0.60 5.50 2.92
C PRO A 59 1.49 5.77 1.72
N LEU A 60 1.25 5.04 0.62
CA LEU A 60 1.98 5.21 -0.63
C LEU A 60 1.21 6.16 -1.57
N GLY A 61 1.88 6.53 -2.63
CA GLY A 61 1.35 7.22 -3.79
C GLY A 61 2.30 6.91 -4.95
N ASP A 62 2.29 7.71 -6.00
CA ASP A 62 3.10 7.41 -7.20
C ASP A 62 4.60 7.32 -6.91
N LEU A 63 5.09 8.06 -5.93
CA LEU A 63 6.45 8.01 -5.45
C LEU A 63 6.50 8.24 -3.94
N LYS A 64 7.22 7.37 -3.23
CA LYS A 64 7.54 7.53 -1.81
C LYS A 64 9.02 7.28 -1.58
N THR A 65 9.69 8.24 -0.96
CA THR A 65 11.06 8.07 -0.48
C THR A 65 11.06 8.05 1.05
N TRP A 66 11.71 7.05 1.65
CA TRP A 66 11.83 6.98 3.11
C TRP A 66 13.05 6.18 3.55
N LYS A 67 13.44 6.37 4.82
CA LYS A 67 14.43 5.56 5.52
C LYS A 67 13.69 4.76 6.60
N PRO A 68 13.54 3.43 6.45
CA PRO A 68 12.97 2.60 7.51
C PRO A 68 13.74 2.79 8.82
N GLY A 69 13.02 2.95 9.93
CA GLY A 69 13.63 3.02 11.27
C GLY A 69 14.11 1.66 11.76
N GLN A 70 13.53 0.57 11.23
CA GLN A 70 13.87 -0.81 11.56
C GLN A 70 13.86 -1.65 10.29
N SER A 71 14.68 -2.70 10.27
CA SER A 71 14.73 -3.70 9.20
C SER A 71 13.57 -4.69 9.32
N GLY A 72 13.09 -5.19 8.19
CA GLY A 72 12.01 -6.17 8.15
C GLY A 72 11.52 -6.42 6.73
N GLU A 73 10.46 -7.21 6.61
CA GLU A 73 9.82 -7.54 5.33
C GLU A 73 8.78 -6.49 4.97
N LEU A 74 8.83 -5.98 3.74
CA LEU A 74 7.87 -4.99 3.24
C LEU A 74 6.63 -5.70 2.68
N PHE A 75 5.48 -5.47 3.30
CA PHE A 75 4.18 -5.90 2.80
C PHE A 75 3.47 -4.74 2.12
N LEU A 76 2.87 -5.02 0.96
CA LEU A 76 2.03 -4.09 0.22
C LEU A 76 0.60 -4.58 0.23
N ARG A 77 -0.37 -3.67 0.41
CA ARG A 77 -1.80 -4.02 0.36
C ARG A 77 -2.60 -2.85 -0.19
N ILE A 78 -3.53 -3.12 -1.09
CA ILE A 78 -4.57 -2.16 -1.44
C ILE A 78 -5.44 -1.84 -0.22
N ASN A 79 -5.74 -0.57 -0.01
CA ASN A 79 -6.63 -0.16 1.06
C ASN A 79 -8.08 -0.40 0.65
N ASP A 80 -8.64 -1.49 1.14
CA ASP A 80 -10.06 -1.75 1.05
C ASP A 80 -10.60 -2.37 2.32
N ARG A 81 -11.92 -2.45 2.43
CA ARG A 81 -12.57 -3.22 3.49
C ARG A 81 -12.30 -4.70 3.28
N TYR A 82 -12.13 -5.43 4.38
CA TYR A 82 -11.81 -6.87 4.33
C TYR A 82 -12.86 -7.69 3.56
N ALA A 83 -14.13 -7.30 3.62
CA ALA A 83 -15.22 -7.98 2.93
C ALA A 83 -15.40 -7.56 1.46
N GLU A 84 -14.70 -6.53 1.00
CA GLU A 84 -14.86 -5.88 -0.33
C GLU A 84 -13.56 -6.02 -1.15
N LEU A 85 -12.77 -7.07 -0.90
CA LEU A 85 -11.55 -7.33 -1.71
C LEU A 85 -11.85 -8.19 -2.94
N GLU A 86 -12.94 -8.95 -2.95
CA GLU A 86 -13.23 -9.96 -3.98
C GLU A 86 -13.75 -9.36 -5.30
N ASP A 87 -14.31 -8.15 -5.24
CA ASP A 87 -14.77 -7.37 -6.38
C ASP A 87 -13.68 -6.43 -6.94
N ASN A 88 -12.51 -6.37 -6.31
CA ASN A 88 -11.39 -5.60 -6.84
C ASN A 88 -10.79 -6.24 -8.09
N SER A 89 -10.40 -5.40 -9.05
CA SER A 89 -9.72 -5.83 -10.27
C SER A 89 -8.61 -4.87 -10.69
N GLY A 90 -7.75 -5.27 -11.62
CA GLY A 90 -6.56 -4.49 -12.01
C GLY A 90 -5.34 -4.80 -11.15
N ALA A 91 -4.30 -3.97 -11.28
CA ALA A 91 -3.05 -4.18 -10.56
C ALA A 91 -2.20 -2.91 -10.46
N TYR A 92 -1.45 -2.81 -9.37
CA TYR A 92 -0.35 -1.87 -9.25
C TYR A 92 0.98 -2.51 -9.61
N LYS A 93 1.83 -1.74 -10.28
CA LYS A 93 3.24 -2.07 -10.49
C LYS A 93 4.08 -1.22 -9.55
N ALA A 94 4.76 -1.87 -8.61
CA ALA A 94 5.66 -1.22 -7.66
C ALA A 94 7.12 -1.51 -8.01
N THR A 95 7.95 -0.47 -8.05
CA THR A 95 9.41 -0.58 -8.26
C THR A 95 10.12 -0.01 -7.04
N LEU A 96 10.82 -0.87 -6.31
CA LEU A 96 11.63 -0.52 -5.15
C LEU A 96 13.08 -0.36 -5.56
N ALA A 97 13.71 0.76 -5.18
CA ALA A 97 15.13 0.99 -5.36
C ALA A 97 15.77 1.46 -4.05
N ALA A 98 16.99 0.99 -3.80
CA ALA A 98 17.85 1.55 -2.77
C ALA A 98 18.66 2.70 -3.38
N GLU A 99 18.52 3.90 -2.83
CA GLU A 99 19.38 5.02 -3.17
C GLU A 99 20.75 4.77 -2.54
N ARG A 100 21.76 4.54 -3.39
CA ARG A 100 23.16 4.52 -2.98
C ARG A 100 23.62 5.98 -2.84
N LYS A 101 24.25 6.28 -1.70
CA LYS A 101 25.04 7.51 -1.56
C LYS A 101 26.31 7.40 -2.39
#